data_AF-A0A7X8PTP8-F1
#
_entry.id   AF-A0A7X8PTP8-F1
#
_cell.length_a   1.000
_cell.length_b   1.000
_cell.length_c   1.000
_cell.angle_alpha   90.00
_cell.angle_beta   90.00
_cell.angle_gamma   90.00
#
_symmetry.space_group_name_H-M   'P 1'
#
loop_
_entity.id
_entity.type
_entity.pdbx_description
1 polymer ?
#
loop_
_entity_poly.entity_id
_entity_poly.type
_entity_poly.pdbx_seq_one_letter_code
_entity_poly.pdbx_strand_id
1 'polypeptide(L)' 'MHPEIDFLTHEKLIDDKILDSFDIITLITEISEEYDVRIPVDEIAPQNFNSAQALYALIQRLLD' A
#
# COMPACT_ATOMS: atom_id res chain seq x y z
N MET A 1 13.36 8.37 1.73
CA MET A 1 12.22 9.12 2.28
C MET A 1 12.02 10.31 1.37
N HIS A 2 11.04 10.25 0.46
CA HIS A 2 10.71 11.34 -0.46
C HIS A 2 10.07 12.48 0.32
N PRO A 3 10.81 13.54 0.71
CA PRO A 3 10.27 14.59 1.56
C PRO A 3 9.30 15.49 0.81
N GLU A 4 9.29 15.41 -0.52
CA GLU A 4 8.38 16.13 -1.40
C GLU A 4 6.97 15.53 -1.49
N ILE A 5 6.75 14.32 -0.95
CA ILE A 5 5.47 13.60 -1.09
C ILE A 5 4.73 13.62 0.23
N ASP A 6 3.55 14.22 0.21
CA ASP A 6 2.62 14.15 1.32
C ASP A 6 1.73 12.91 1.19
N PHE A 7 2.16 11.80 1.80
CA PHE A 7 1.40 10.55 1.80
C PHE A 7 0.04 10.66 2.50
N LEU A 8 -0.23 11.73 3.25
CA LEU A 8 -1.55 11.98 3.85
C LEU A 8 -2.56 12.51 2.84
N THR A 9 -2.13 13.04 1.69
CA THR A 9 -3.02 13.63 0.68
C THR A 9 -2.79 13.08 -0.72
N HIS A 10 -1.70 12.34 -0.94
CA HIS A 10 -1.37 11.78 -2.25
C HIS A 10 -2.24 10.57 -2.61
N GLU A 11 -2.95 10.66 -3.72
CA GLU A 11 -3.90 9.63 -4.18
C GLU A 11 -3.46 8.85 -5.43
N LYS A 12 -2.23 9.07 -5.90
CA LYS A 12 -1.70 8.53 -7.16
C LYS A 12 -0.30 7.95 -7.03
N LEU A 13 -0.02 7.24 -5.94
CA LEU A 13 1.33 6.78 -5.63
C LEU A 13 1.91 5.84 -6.70
N ILE A 14 1.12 4.93 -7.26
CA ILE A 14 1.60 4.05 -8.34
C ILE A 14 1.57 4.78 -9.67
N ASP A 15 0.51 5.53 -9.94
CA ASP A 15 0.34 6.24 -11.22
C ASP A 15 1.44 7.28 -11.45
N ASP A 16 1.89 7.96 -10.40
CA ASP A 16 3.00 8.91 -10.42
C ASP A 16 4.38 8.24 -10.30
N LYS A 17 4.42 6.89 -10.29
CA LYS A 17 5.62 6.06 -10.16
C LYS A 17 6.44 6.33 -8.89
N ILE A 18 5.75 6.71 -7.82
CA ILE A 18 6.33 6.88 -6.50
C ILE A 18 6.50 5.51 -5.84
N LEU A 19 5.51 4.64 -5.99
CA LEU A 19 5.59 3.23 -5.62
C LEU A 19 5.75 2.40 -6.89
N ASP A 20 6.82 1.62 -6.94
CA ASP A 20 7.04 0.62 -7.97
C ASP A 20 6.69 -0.79 -7.50
N SER A 21 6.88 -1.80 -8.37
CA SER A 21 6.55 -3.18 -8.01
C SER A 21 7.35 -3.72 -6.82
N PHE A 22 8.58 -3.27 -6.62
CA PHE A 22 9.42 -3.74 -5.51
C PHE A 22 8.96 -3.11 -4.19
N ASP A 23 8.57 -1.83 -4.20
CA ASP A 23 7.99 -1.16 -3.03
C ASP A 23 6.71 -1.86 -2.58
N ILE A 24 5.83 -2.22 -3.52
CA ILE A 24 4.57 -2.93 -3.22
C ILE A 24 4.84 -4.29 -2.56
N ILE A 25 5.79 -5.07 -3.07
CA ILE A 25 6.16 -6.37 -2.48
C ILE A 25 6.78 -6.20 -1.09
N THR A 26 7.58 -5.15 -0.90
CA THR A 26 8.18 -4.82 0.40
C THR A 26 7.09 -4.47 1.41
N LEU A 27 6.16 -3.58 1.05
CA LEU A 27 5.01 -3.21 1.88
C LEU A 27 4.15 -4.41 2.27
N ILE A 28 3.84 -5.29 1.32
CA ILE A 28 3.07 -6.53 1.61
C ILE A 28 3.80 -7.40 2.64
N THR A 29 5.13 -7.50 2.52
CA THR A 29 5.97 -8.30 3.44
C THR A 29 5.97 -7.68 4.83
N GLU A 30 6.23 -6.37 4.93
CA GLU A 30 6.22 -5.63 6.21
C GLU A 30 4.84 -5.71 6.89
N ILE A 31 3.76 -5.55 6.14
CA ILE A 31 2.39 -5.66 6.66
C ILE A 31 2.13 -7.06 7.22
N SER A 32 2.57 -8.10 6.50
CA SER A 32 2.42 -9.48 6.97
C SER A 32 3.25 -9.78 8.20
N GLU A 33 4.46 -9.21 8.33
CA GLU A 33 5.34 -9.46 9.47
C GLU A 33 4.94 -8.66 10.71
N GLU A 34 4.51 -7.41 10.55
CA GLU A 34 4.14 -6.53 11.67
C GLU A 34 2.72 -6.77 12.19
N TYR A 35 1.77 -7.05 11.29
CA TYR A 35 0.34 -7.11 11.64
C TYR A 35 -0.30 -8.50 11.45
N ASP A 36 0.46 -9.49 10.99
CA ASP A 36 -0.05 -10.84 10.63
C ASP A 36 -1.17 -10.81 9.58
N VAL A 37 -1.15 -9.79 8.71
CA VAL A 37 -2.14 -9.59 7.64
C VAL A 37 -1.61 -10.12 6.31
N ARG A 38 -2.31 -11.08 5.72
CA ARG A 38 -1.96 -11.62 4.40
C ARG A 38 -2.76 -10.93 3.31
N ILE A 39 -2.07 -10.15 2.48
CA ILE A 39 -2.66 -9.53 1.28
C ILE A 39 -2.65 -10.55 0.14
N PRO A 40 -3.83 -10.98 -0.36
CA PRO A 40 -3.89 -11.93 -1.46
C PRO A 40 -3.61 -11.23 -2.80
N VAL A 41 -3.20 -12.00 -3.81
CA VAL A 41 -2.69 -11.45 -5.09
C VAL A 41 -3.75 -10.65 -5.86
N ASP A 42 -5.02 -11.02 -5.73
CA ASP A 42 -6.16 -10.32 -6.34
C ASP A 42 -6.40 -8.93 -5.74
N GLU A 43 -5.89 -8.67 -4.53
CA GLU A 43 -5.93 -7.35 -3.89
C GLU A 43 -4.73 -6.47 -4.27
N ILE A 44 -3.74 -7.00 -5.01
CA ILE A 44 -2.59 -6.24 -5.52
C ILE A 44 -3.02 -5.46 -6.77
N ALA A 45 -3.80 -4.41 -6.55
CA ALA A 45 -4.32 -3.54 -7.58
C ALA A 45 -4.10 -2.07 -7.23
N PRO A 46 -3.93 -1.16 -8.22
CA PRO A 46 -3.69 0.26 -7.96
C PRO A 46 -4.70 0.88 -7.00
N GLN A 47 -5.97 0.49 -7.08
CA GLN A 47 -7.03 0.95 -6.19
C GLN A 47 -6.74 0.78 -4.69
N ASN A 48 -5.94 -0.22 -4.30
CA ASN A 48 -5.59 -0.51 -2.92
C ASN A 48 -4.24 0.09 -2.48
N PHE A 49 -3.44 0.60 -3.42
CA PHE A 49 -2.06 1.02 -3.15
C PHE A 49 -1.73 2.44 -3.66
N ASN A 50 -2.64 3.08 -4.40
CA ASN A 50 -2.46 4.44 -4.91
C ASN A 50 -2.49 5.51 -3.82
N SER A 51 -2.95 5.19 -2.61
CA SER A 51 -2.89 6.10 -1.45
C SER A 51 -2.65 5.32 -0.17
N ALA A 52 -2.09 5.99 0.84
CA ALA A 52 -1.93 5.40 2.18
C ALA A 52 -3.29 5.03 2.80
N GLN A 53 -4.34 5.82 2.52
CA GLN A 53 -5.70 5.58 2.98
C GLN A 53 -6.30 4.31 2.37
N ALA A 54 -6.09 4.09 1.08
CA ALA A 54 -6.56 2.88 0.40
C ALA A 54 -5.88 1.63 0.97
N LEU A 55 -4.56 1.71 1.19
CA LEU A 55 -3.80 0.61 1.79
C LEU A 55 -4.27 0.33 3.23
N TYR A 56 -4.46 1.37 4.02
CA TYR A 56 -5.02 1.24 5.37
C TYR A 56 -6.41 0.59 5.37
N ALA A 57 -7.30 1.02 4.47
CA ALA A 57 -8.64 0.43 4.34
C ALA A 57 -8.59 -1.05 3.93
N LEU A 58 -7.67 -1.43 3.04
CA LEU A 58 -7.42 -2.83 2.68
C LEU A 58 -6.98 -3.64 3.91
N ILE A 59 -6.00 -3.14 4.67
CA ILE A 59 -5.49 -3.81 5.87
C ILE A 59 -6.61 -4.01 6.89
N GLN A 60 -7.42 -2.98 7.17
CA GLN A 60 -8.55 -3.08 8.09
C GLN A 60 -9.54 -4.16 7.66
N ARG A 61 -9.90 -4.22 6.36
CA ARG A 61 -10.81 -5.23 5.84
C ARG A 61 -10.28 -6.67 5.96
N LEU A 62 -8.97 -6.86 5.92
CA LEU A 62 -8.33 -8.18 6.02
C LEU A 62 -8.06 -8.62 7.47
N LEU A 63 -8.11 -7.69 8.42
CA LEU A 63 -7.99 -7.98 9.87
C LEU A 63 -9.31 -8.45 10.49
N ASP A 64 -10.45 -8.13 9.86
CA ASP A 64 -11.79 -8.55 10.26
C ASP A 64 -12.11 -10.00 9.83
#